data_AF-A0A1R3GGT1-F1
#
_entry.id   AF-A0A1R3GGT1-F1
#
_cell.length_a   1.000
_cell.length_b   1.000
_cell.length_c   1.000
_cell.angle_alpha   90.00
_cell.angle_beta   90.00
_cell.angle_gamma   90.00
#
_symmetry.space_group_name_H-M   'P 1'
#
loop_
_entity.id
_entity.type
_entity.pdbx_description
1 polymer ?
#
loop_
_entity_poly.entity_id
_entity_poly.type
_entity_poly.pdbx_seq_one_letter_code
_entity_poly.pdbx_strand_id
1 'polypeptide(L)'
;MTGGVPTINFVGDAERLVLITTEPNYGFRIMLKYSIDPLTGRALHTLELLMDFLGDSLGGASCSTCGKSPVSSPFNLEIPTAMRILVYNATGAGNETFSEYLASHYFGENPHLTIVTETRLSGIESRKARENLIFEQSHSLDASGFCGGLWLLWNNSEAEVEIIRKTTYDLHAEFRPMDTENNDI
;
A
#
# COMPACT_ATOMS: atom_id res chain seq x y z
N MET A 1 -12.13 -3.74 25.06
CA MET A 1 -12.74 -4.27 23.82
C MET A 1 -11.58 -4.56 22.89
N THR A 2 -11.30 -5.83 22.60
CA THR A 2 -10.23 -6.22 21.67
C THR A 2 -10.68 -5.82 20.27
N GLY A 3 -10.29 -4.62 19.83
CA GLY A 3 -10.57 -4.15 18.48
C GLY A 3 -9.95 -5.11 17.48
N GLY A 4 -10.76 -5.72 16.62
CA GLY A 4 -10.25 -6.54 15.53
C GLY A 4 -9.43 -5.69 14.56
N VAL A 5 -8.50 -6.32 13.84
CA VAL A 5 -7.73 -5.68 12.77
C VAL A 5 -8.71 -5.24 11.67
N PRO A 6 -8.78 -3.94 11.31
CA PRO A 6 -9.58 -3.47 10.19
C PRO A 6 -9.32 -4.31 8.94
N THR A 7 -10.38 -4.98 8.44
CA THR A 7 -10.30 -5.94 7.34
C THR A 7 -11.31 -5.59 6.26
N ILE A 8 -10.87 -5.52 5.01
CA ILE A 8 -11.71 -5.25 3.84
C ILE A 8 -11.53 -6.40 2.85
N ASN A 9 -12.66 -6.86 2.28
CA ASN A 9 -12.67 -7.95 1.31
C ASN A 9 -13.20 -7.48 -0.04
N PHE A 10 -12.55 -7.92 -1.11
CA PHE A 10 -12.96 -7.68 -2.50
C PHE A 10 -13.11 -9.01 -3.22
N VAL A 11 -14.28 -9.22 -3.82
CA VAL A 11 -14.54 -10.38 -4.67
C VAL A 11 -14.04 -10.04 -6.08
N GLY A 12 -13.23 -10.91 -6.68
CA GLY A 12 -12.55 -10.67 -7.95
C GLY A 12 -13.48 -10.38 -9.14
N ASP A 13 -14.75 -10.78 -9.09
CA ASP A 13 -15.69 -10.56 -10.21
C ASP A 13 -16.44 -9.22 -10.15
N ALA A 14 -16.14 -8.36 -9.17
CA ALA A 14 -16.86 -7.10 -8.97
C ALA A 14 -15.91 -5.90 -9.02
N GLU A 15 -15.93 -5.15 -10.12
CA GLU A 15 -15.17 -3.90 -10.23
C GLU A 15 -15.60 -2.93 -9.13
N ARG A 16 -14.62 -2.40 -8.39
CA ARG A 16 -14.91 -1.53 -7.24
C ARG A 16 -13.73 -0.63 -6.92
N LEU A 17 -14.01 0.65 -6.76
CA LEU A 17 -13.07 1.63 -6.23
C LEU A 17 -13.48 2.02 -4.80
N VAL A 18 -12.52 2.08 -3.89
CA VAL A 18 -12.73 2.50 -2.51
C VAL A 18 -11.59 3.42 -2.10
N LEU A 19 -11.93 4.59 -1.55
CA LEU A 19 -11.00 5.42 -0.81
C LEU A 19 -11.09 5.07 0.67
N ILE A 20 -9.96 4.72 1.28
CA ILE A 20 -9.82 4.52 2.72
C ILE A 20 -9.07 5.73 3.27
N THR A 21 -9.59 6.32 4.34
CA THR A 21 -8.93 7.39 5.07
C THR A 21 -8.60 6.94 6.49
N THR A 22 -7.49 7.43 7.04
CA THR A 22 -7.11 7.17 8.44
C THR A 22 -7.20 8.44 9.26
N GLU A 23 -7.41 8.29 10.57
CA GLU A 23 -7.02 9.34 11.52
C GLU A 23 -5.49 9.56 11.45
N PRO A 24 -4.99 10.73 11.88
CA PRO A 24 -3.55 11.00 11.91
C PRO A 24 -2.76 9.94 12.69
N ASN A 25 -1.73 9.37 12.06
CA ASN A 25 -0.83 8.39 12.69
C ASN A 25 0.54 8.39 11.96
N TYR A 26 1.48 7.59 12.45
CA TYR A 26 2.86 7.57 11.97
C TYR A 26 3.09 6.65 10.77
N GLY A 27 2.08 5.86 10.41
CA GLY A 27 2.20 4.80 9.44
C GLY A 27 1.32 3.61 9.79
N PHE A 28 1.33 2.63 8.90
CA PHE A 28 0.61 1.39 9.12
C PHE A 28 1.33 0.23 8.48
N ARG A 29 1.08 -0.96 9.05
CA ARG A 29 1.33 -2.21 8.36
C ARG A 29 0.10 -2.62 7.58
N ILE A 30 0.34 -3.08 6.37
CA ILE A 30 -0.69 -3.61 5.50
C ILE A 30 -0.36 -5.05 5.14
N MET A 31 -1.38 -5.90 5.23
CA MET A 31 -1.31 -7.27 4.76
C MET A 31 -2.34 -7.43 3.65
N LEU A 32 -1.84 -7.80 2.48
CA LEU A 32 -2.59 -7.99 1.26
C LEU A 32 -2.48 -9.45 0.88
N LYS A 33 -3.62 -10.12 0.78
CA LYS A 33 -3.67 -11.53 0.41
C LYS A 33 -4.77 -11.78 -0.60
N TYR A 34 -4.59 -12.78 -1.45
CA TYR A 34 -5.69 -13.29 -2.25
C TYR A 34 -5.74 -14.81 -2.24
N SER A 35 -6.94 -15.36 -2.30
CA SER A 35 -7.19 -16.79 -2.42
C SER A 35 -8.10 -17.04 -3.62
N ILE A 36 -8.00 -18.22 -4.23
CA ILE A 36 -8.86 -18.62 -5.35
C ILE A 36 -9.72 -19.79 -4.88
N ASP A 37 -11.03 -19.64 -4.99
CA ASP A 37 -11.96 -20.73 -4.76
C ASP A 37 -11.79 -21.77 -5.89
N PRO A 38 -11.39 -23.02 -5.57
CA PRO A 38 -11.15 -24.04 -6.59
C PRO A 38 -12.41 -24.52 -7.30
N LEU A 39 -13.61 -24.30 -6.74
CA LEU A 39 -14.88 -24.69 -7.34
C LEU A 39 -15.41 -23.64 -8.31
N THR A 40 -15.22 -22.36 -7.99
CA THR A 40 -15.77 -21.25 -8.79
C THR A 40 -14.72 -20.52 -9.61
N GLY A 41 -13.44 -20.71 -9.33
CA GLY A 41 -12.34 -19.94 -9.91
C GLY A 41 -12.28 -18.49 -9.43
N ARG A 42 -13.12 -18.10 -8.47
CA ARG A 42 -13.22 -16.72 -8.02
C ARG A 42 -12.12 -16.38 -7.03
N ALA A 43 -11.48 -15.24 -7.24
CA ALA A 43 -10.56 -14.71 -6.27
C ALA A 43 -11.30 -13.97 -5.15
N LEU A 44 -10.81 -14.13 -3.92
CA LEU A 44 -11.14 -13.28 -2.79
C LEU A 44 -9.87 -12.57 -2.34
N HIS A 45 -9.84 -11.25 -2.47
CA HIS A 45 -8.77 -10.39 -1.97
C HIS A 45 -9.13 -9.88 -0.59
N THR A 46 -8.16 -9.88 0.31
CA THR A 46 -8.30 -9.35 1.66
C THR A 46 -7.19 -8.37 1.92
N LEU A 47 -7.59 -7.23 2.48
CA LEU A 47 -6.72 -6.15 2.92
C LEU A 47 -6.93 -5.98 4.42
N GLU A 48 -5.85 -6.11 5.18
CA GLU A 48 -5.82 -5.92 6.63
C GLU A 48 -4.88 -4.77 6.97
N LEU A 49 -5.34 -3.82 7.78
CA LEU A 49 -4.57 -2.65 8.21
C LEU A 49 -4.30 -2.70 9.70
N LEU A 50 -3.04 -2.59 10.08
CA LEU A 50 -2.62 -2.43 11.46
C LEU A 50 -1.93 -1.07 11.60
N MET A 51 -2.55 -0.15 12.34
CA MET A 51 -2.03 1.20 12.52
C MET A 51 -0.89 1.20 13.54
N ASP A 52 0.19 1.90 13.22
CA ASP A 52 1.30 2.11 14.15
C ASP A 52 1.06 3.41 14.92
N PHE A 53 0.60 3.26 16.17
CA PHE A 53 0.36 4.38 17.10
C PHE A 53 1.62 4.77 17.88
N LEU A 54 2.71 4.04 17.72
CA LEU A 54 3.95 4.23 18.45
C LEU A 54 5.05 4.59 17.46
N GLY A 55 5.41 5.88 17.41
CA GLY A 55 6.68 6.29 16.86
C GLY A 55 7.80 5.70 17.72
N ASP A 56 8.27 4.49 17.37
CA ASP A 56 9.38 3.79 18.04
C ASP A 56 10.75 4.43 17.76
N SER A 57 10.77 5.73 17.41
CA SER A 57 11.97 6.54 17.22
C SER A 57 12.47 7.23 18.50
N LEU A 58 12.15 6.70 19.70
CA LEU A 58 12.76 7.15 20.97
C LEU A 58 13.30 5.98 21.80
N GLY A 59 14.31 5.28 21.28
CA GLY A 59 14.90 4.18 22.05
C GLY A 59 16.19 3.57 21.52
N GLY A 60 16.98 4.26 20.70
CA GLY A 60 18.33 3.80 20.37
C GLY A 60 19.18 3.73 21.65
N ALA A 61 19.57 2.52 22.07
CA ALA A 61 20.43 2.32 23.23
C ALA A 61 21.66 3.23 23.14
N SER A 62 21.86 4.07 24.16
CA SER A 62 22.99 4.98 24.21
C SER A 62 24.30 4.21 24.09
N CYS A 63 25.24 4.72 23.28
CA CYS A 63 26.56 4.12 23.17
C CYS A 63 27.20 4.01 24.56
N SER A 64 27.49 2.77 25.00
CA SER A 64 28.04 2.48 26.33
C SER A 64 29.43 3.08 26.57
N THR A 65 30.11 3.54 25.53
CA THR A 65 31.44 4.15 25.60
C THR A 65 31.40 5.68 25.75
N CYS A 66 30.40 6.36 25.19
CA CYS A 66 30.35 7.84 25.20
C CYS A 66 29.08 8.44 25.80
N GLY A 67 28.09 7.64 26.16
CA GLY A 67 26.82 8.08 26.77
C GLY A 67 25.93 8.92 25.84
N LYS A 68 26.34 9.13 24.58
CA LYS A 68 25.53 9.84 23.59
C LYS A 68 24.61 8.82 22.91
N SER A 69 23.30 9.04 22.99
CA SER A 69 22.38 8.42 22.04
C SER A 69 22.67 8.98 20.64
N PRO A 70 22.46 8.18 19.58
CA PRO A 70 22.43 8.71 18.22
C PRO A 70 21.15 9.53 18.06
N VAL A 71 21.11 10.71 18.66
CA VAL A 71 20.06 11.69 18.40
C VAL A 71 20.52 12.43 17.15
N SER A 72 20.09 11.96 15.98
CA SER A 72 19.86 12.89 14.87
C SER A 72 18.94 13.97 15.43
N SER A 73 19.39 15.22 15.37
CA SER A 73 18.70 16.48 15.72
C SER A 73 17.42 16.39 16.58
N PRO A 74 17.32 17.08 17.73
CA PRO A 74 16.13 17.07 18.59
C PRO A 74 14.87 17.72 17.98
N PHE A 75 14.78 17.87 16.66
CA PHE A 75 13.73 18.60 15.94
C PHE A 75 13.06 17.88 14.76
N ASN A 76 13.40 16.62 14.42
CA ASN A 76 12.54 15.83 13.53
C ASN A 76 11.50 15.09 14.39
N LEU A 77 10.51 15.82 14.88
CA LEU A 77 9.26 15.19 15.33
C LEU A 77 8.56 14.73 14.06
N GLU A 78 8.54 13.42 13.81
CA GLU A 78 7.60 12.85 12.84
C GLU A 78 6.20 13.35 13.22
N ILE A 79 5.49 13.97 12.27
CA ILE A 79 4.15 14.51 12.52
C ILE A 79 3.15 13.43 12.08
N PRO A 80 2.24 13.00 12.98
CA PRO A 80 1.22 12.03 12.59
C PRO A 80 0.36 12.63 11.48
N THR A 81 0.19 11.89 10.40
CA THR A 81 -0.46 12.34 9.17
C THR A 81 -1.69 11.50 8.87
N ALA A 82 -2.78 12.15 8.47
CA ALA A 82 -3.98 11.46 8.01
C ALA A 82 -3.73 10.95 6.58
N MET A 83 -3.82 9.63 6.40
CA MET A 83 -3.46 9.00 5.13
C MET A 83 -4.68 8.64 4.29
N ARG A 84 -4.44 8.57 2.98
CA ARG A 84 -5.42 8.20 1.96
C ARG A 84 -4.90 7.00 1.19
N ILE A 85 -5.67 5.92 1.17
CA ILE A 85 -5.34 4.69 0.44
C ILE A 85 -6.44 4.48 -0.61
N LEU A 86 -6.06 4.55 -1.88
CA LEU A 86 -6.96 4.25 -2.98
C LEU A 86 -6.87 2.77 -3.30
N VAL A 87 -7.98 2.04 -3.20
CA VAL A 87 -8.05 0.61 -3.51
C VAL A 87 -8.95 0.39 -4.71
N TYR A 88 -8.39 -0.16 -5.78
CA TYR A 88 -9.11 -0.45 -7.01
C TYR A 88 -9.12 -1.95 -7.31
N ASN A 89 -10.28 -2.59 -7.17
CA ASN A 89 -10.50 -3.93 -7.68
C ASN A 89 -10.81 -3.85 -9.17
N ALA A 90 -9.82 -4.13 -10.00
CA ALA A 90 -9.83 -3.78 -11.42
C ALA A 90 -10.54 -4.80 -12.32
N THR A 91 -10.67 -6.06 -11.87
CA THR A 91 -11.19 -7.17 -12.68
C THR A 91 -10.43 -7.42 -13.99
N GLY A 92 -9.18 -6.96 -14.06
CA GLY A 92 -8.31 -7.02 -15.24
C GLY A 92 -7.64 -5.68 -15.55
N ALA A 93 -6.35 -5.59 -15.25
CA ALA A 93 -5.54 -4.39 -15.51
C ALA A 93 -4.97 -4.32 -16.95
N GLY A 94 -5.26 -5.32 -17.78
CA GLY A 94 -4.90 -5.33 -19.20
C GLY A 94 -5.89 -4.59 -20.11
N ASN A 95 -6.97 -4.04 -19.55
CA ASN A 95 -7.95 -3.25 -20.29
C ASN A 95 -7.34 -1.91 -20.74
N GLU A 96 -7.58 -1.49 -21.98
CA GLU A 96 -7.07 -0.22 -22.54
C GLU A 96 -7.47 1.02 -21.72
N THR A 97 -8.64 0.97 -21.07
CA THR A 97 -9.17 2.08 -20.25
C THR A 97 -8.65 2.09 -18.82
N PHE A 98 -7.95 1.03 -18.38
CA PHE A 98 -7.54 0.86 -16.99
C PHE A 98 -6.63 1.99 -16.49
N SER A 99 -5.62 2.35 -17.27
CA SER A 99 -4.62 3.35 -16.88
C SER A 99 -5.23 4.74 -16.74
N GLU A 100 -6.06 5.15 -17.70
CA GLU A 100 -6.76 6.43 -17.69
C GLU A 100 -7.73 6.54 -16.51
N TYR A 101 -8.50 5.46 -16.25
CA TYR A 101 -9.42 5.40 -15.11
C TYR A 101 -8.68 5.53 -13.77
N LEU A 102 -7.61 4.74 -13.59
CA LEU A 102 -6.81 4.78 -12.37
C LEU A 102 -6.16 6.16 -12.18
N ALA A 103 -5.64 6.76 -13.25
CA ALA A 103 -5.03 8.08 -13.19
C ALA A 103 -6.04 9.17 -12.80
N SER A 104 -7.24 9.16 -13.39
CA SER A 104 -8.29 10.14 -13.04
C SER A 104 -8.64 10.10 -11.55
N HIS A 105 -8.73 8.92 -10.97
CA HIS A 105 -9.03 8.77 -9.54
C HIS A 105 -7.83 9.08 -8.65
N TYR A 106 -6.61 8.74 -9.08
CA TYR A 106 -5.41 9.15 -8.36
C TYR A 106 -5.32 10.67 -8.25
N PHE A 107 -5.47 11.41 -9.35
CA PHE A 107 -5.37 12.87 -9.31
C PHE A 107 -6.55 13.53 -8.57
N GLY A 108 -7.74 12.91 -8.60
CA GLY A 108 -8.91 13.41 -7.87
C GLY A 108 -8.83 13.21 -6.35
N GLU A 109 -8.30 12.07 -5.92
CA GLU A 109 -8.28 11.70 -4.49
C GLU A 109 -6.92 11.98 -3.82
N ASN A 110 -5.87 12.19 -4.62
CA ASN A 110 -4.49 12.41 -4.18
C ASN A 110 -4.02 11.39 -3.11
N PRO A 111 -4.07 10.07 -3.35
CA PRO A 111 -3.77 9.07 -2.33
C PRO A 111 -2.27 8.97 -2.06
N HIS A 112 -1.90 8.64 -0.82
CA HIS A 112 -0.51 8.36 -0.46
C HIS A 112 -0.09 6.95 -0.89
N LEU A 113 -1.07 6.03 -0.95
CA LEU A 113 -0.89 4.65 -1.38
C LEU A 113 -2.00 4.25 -2.34
N THR A 114 -1.66 3.60 -3.46
CA THR A 114 -2.64 3.00 -4.35
C THR A 114 -2.45 1.48 -4.40
N ILE A 115 -3.55 0.75 -4.29
CA ILE A 115 -3.59 -0.70 -4.32
C ILE A 115 -4.51 -1.11 -5.45
N VAL A 116 -4.05 -2.02 -6.31
CA VAL A 116 -4.87 -2.59 -7.37
C VAL A 116 -5.02 -4.08 -7.08
N THR A 117 -6.25 -4.54 -6.86
CA THR A 117 -6.58 -5.98 -6.72
C THR A 117 -7.19 -6.51 -8.01
N GLU A 118 -7.15 -7.83 -8.17
CA GLU A 118 -7.66 -8.53 -9.35
C GLU A 118 -7.06 -7.97 -10.65
N THR A 119 -5.73 -7.91 -10.69
CA THR A 119 -5.01 -7.39 -11.86
C THR A 119 -5.08 -8.35 -13.04
N ARG A 120 -5.22 -9.66 -12.78
CA ARG A 120 -5.24 -10.75 -13.77
C ARG A 120 -4.05 -10.75 -14.72
N LEU A 121 -2.93 -10.16 -14.27
CA LEU A 121 -1.68 -10.09 -15.01
C LEU A 121 -0.55 -10.73 -14.20
N SER A 122 0.41 -11.31 -14.91
CA SER A 122 1.58 -11.94 -14.32
C SER A 122 2.85 -11.61 -15.11
N GLY A 123 4.02 -11.77 -14.48
CA GLY A 123 5.32 -11.72 -15.14
C GLY A 123 5.56 -10.44 -15.95
N ILE A 124 5.96 -10.59 -17.21
CA ILE A 124 6.37 -9.48 -18.08
C ILE A 124 5.18 -8.55 -18.40
N GLU A 125 3.98 -9.09 -18.59
CA GLU A 125 2.79 -8.28 -18.89
C GLU A 125 2.40 -7.42 -17.69
N SER A 126 2.40 -8.01 -16.49
CA SER A 126 2.19 -7.30 -15.23
C SER A 126 3.20 -6.19 -15.02
N ARG A 127 4.48 -6.47 -15.31
CA ARG A 127 5.54 -5.47 -15.18
C ARG A 127 5.37 -4.31 -16.16
N LYS A 128 5.17 -4.60 -17.45
CA LYS A 128 4.95 -3.58 -18.48
C LYS A 128 3.75 -2.69 -18.18
N ALA A 129 2.65 -3.29 -17.74
CA ALA A 129 1.45 -2.55 -17.38
C ALA A 129 1.74 -1.55 -16.23
N ARG A 130 2.45 -1.98 -15.18
CA ARG A 130 2.85 -1.11 -14.06
C ARG A 130 3.83 -0.01 -14.46
N GLU A 131 4.83 -0.32 -15.28
CA GLU A 131 5.84 0.65 -15.74
C GLU A 131 5.23 1.79 -16.59
N ASN A 132 4.03 1.58 -17.15
CA ASN A 132 3.28 2.59 -17.90
C ASN A 132 2.31 3.40 -17.03
N LEU A 133 2.26 3.17 -15.72
CA LEU A 133 1.42 3.95 -14.80
C LEU A 133 2.16 5.18 -14.29
N ILE A 134 1.40 6.09 -13.68
CA ILE A 134 1.86 7.37 -13.11
C ILE A 134 2.68 7.24 -11.81
N PHE A 135 3.03 6.01 -11.38
CA PHE A 135 3.67 5.75 -10.10
C PHE A 135 5.16 5.50 -10.27
N GLU A 136 5.99 6.11 -9.41
CA GLU A 136 7.44 5.91 -9.41
C GLU A 136 7.85 4.53 -8.92
N GLN A 137 7.12 3.99 -7.95
CA GLN A 137 7.44 2.72 -7.30
C GLN A 137 6.27 1.76 -7.36
N SER A 138 6.60 0.48 -7.45
CA SER A 138 5.59 -0.56 -7.38
C SER A 138 6.13 -1.89 -6.87
N HIS A 139 5.25 -2.60 -6.17
CA HIS A 139 5.41 -4.01 -5.86
C HIS A 139 4.22 -4.82 -6.36
N SER A 140 4.40 -6.12 -6.58
CA SER A 140 3.35 -6.96 -7.14
C SER A 140 3.32 -8.36 -6.56
N LEU A 141 2.12 -8.94 -6.55
CA LEU A 141 1.83 -10.36 -6.55
C LEU A 141 1.29 -10.72 -7.94
N ASP A 142 1.88 -11.73 -8.57
CA ASP A 142 1.42 -12.21 -9.86
C ASP A 142 0.04 -12.86 -9.71
N ALA A 143 -0.80 -12.71 -10.73
CA ALA A 143 -2.02 -13.49 -10.86
C ALA A 143 -1.71 -14.97 -11.10
N SER A 144 -2.65 -15.84 -10.72
CA SER A 144 -2.61 -17.27 -11.05
C SER A 144 -3.53 -17.53 -12.24
N GLY A 145 -2.94 -17.62 -13.44
CA GLY A 145 -3.71 -17.62 -14.67
C GLY A 145 -4.48 -16.31 -14.85
N PHE A 146 -5.80 -16.39 -15.00
CA PHE A 146 -6.69 -15.24 -15.17
C PHE A 146 -7.36 -14.76 -13.88
N CYS A 147 -6.87 -15.19 -12.71
CA CYS A 147 -7.50 -14.91 -11.42
C CYS A 147 -6.51 -14.31 -10.43
N GLY A 148 -6.98 -13.31 -9.67
CA GLY A 148 -6.19 -12.69 -8.62
C GLY A 148 -5.13 -11.73 -9.14
N GLY A 149 -4.00 -11.71 -8.43
CA GLY A 149 -2.94 -10.72 -8.64
C GLY A 149 -3.25 -9.39 -7.96
N LEU A 150 -2.18 -8.70 -7.53
CA LEU A 150 -2.28 -7.46 -6.77
C LEU A 150 -1.06 -6.59 -7.04
N TRP A 151 -1.26 -5.28 -7.15
CA TRP A 151 -0.20 -4.29 -7.16
C TRP A 151 -0.29 -3.34 -5.97
N LEU A 152 0.87 -2.98 -5.45
CA LEU A 152 1.09 -1.90 -4.49
C LEU A 152 1.86 -0.79 -5.22
N LEU A 153 1.32 0.43 -5.26
CA LEU A 153 1.80 1.53 -6.11
C LEU A 153 1.91 2.82 -5.27
N TRP A 154 3.05 3.52 -5.36
CA TRP A 154 3.27 4.78 -4.63
C TRP A 154 4.32 5.66 -5.32
N ASN A 155 4.39 6.92 -4.89
CA ASN A 155 5.41 7.88 -5.28
C ASN A 155 6.33 8.17 -4.09
N ASN A 156 7.63 8.33 -4.32
CA ASN A 156 8.59 8.53 -3.23
C ASN A 156 8.40 9.88 -2.51
N SER A 157 7.70 10.83 -3.15
CA SER A 157 7.32 12.10 -2.54
C SER A 157 6.15 11.98 -1.55
N GLU A 158 5.37 10.91 -1.62
CA GLU A 158 4.15 10.71 -0.81
C GLU A 158 4.40 9.75 0.36
N ALA A 159 5.27 8.76 0.16
CA ALA A 159 5.45 7.67 1.11
C ALA A 159 6.76 6.90 0.97
N GLU A 160 7.21 6.34 2.10
CA GLU A 160 8.15 5.23 2.16
C GLU A 160 7.37 3.92 2.37
N VAL A 161 7.74 2.88 1.61
CA VAL A 161 7.13 1.55 1.71
C VAL A 161 8.21 0.48 1.84
N GLU A 162 8.20 -0.26 2.94
CA GLU A 162 9.10 -1.37 3.19
C GLU A 162 8.36 -2.70 3.05
N ILE A 163 8.85 -3.60 2.19
CA ILE A 163 8.25 -4.93 2.00
C ILE A 163 8.80 -5.89 3.07
N ILE A 164 7.98 -6.21 4.07
CA ILE A 164 8.34 -7.09 5.19
C ILE A 164 8.40 -8.56 4.73
N ARG A 165 7.39 -8.98 3.95
CA ARG A 165 7.26 -10.38 3.51
C ARG A 165 6.49 -10.45 2.20
N LYS A 166 6.91 -11.37 1.33
CA LYS A 166 6.16 -11.76 0.14
C LYS A 166 6.12 -13.28 0.00
N THR A 167 4.95 -13.81 -0.32
CA THR A 167 4.73 -15.19 -0.77
C THR A 167 4.11 -15.16 -2.18
N THR A 168 3.62 -16.29 -2.67
CA THR A 168 2.85 -16.34 -3.92
C THR A 168 1.53 -15.58 -3.82
N TYR A 169 0.89 -15.60 -2.65
CA TYR A 169 -0.49 -15.15 -2.46
C TYR A 169 -0.63 -14.03 -1.43
N ASP A 170 0.45 -13.71 -0.71
CA ASP A 170 0.46 -12.72 0.37
C ASP A 170 1.61 -11.72 0.21
N LEU A 171 1.34 -10.46 0.54
CA LEU A 171 2.29 -9.36 0.59
C LEU A 171 2.05 -8.57 1.87
N HIS A 172 3.11 -8.41 2.66
CA HIS A 172 3.12 -7.63 3.89
C HIS A 172 4.08 -6.46 3.70
N ALA A 173 3.62 -5.26 4.00
CA ALA A 173 4.42 -4.06 3.90
C ALA A 173 4.19 -3.14 5.10
N GLU A 174 5.21 -2.36 5.43
CA GLU A 174 5.12 -1.19 6.31
C GLU A 174 5.07 0.06 5.44
N PHE A 175 4.19 0.98 5.81
CA PHE A 175 3.97 2.23 5.12
C PHE A 175 4.22 3.38 6.08
N ARG A 176 5.02 4.36 5.66
CA ARG A 176 5.22 5.63 6.36
C ARG A 176 4.94 6.80 5.41
N PRO A 177 4.12 7.79 5.80
CA PRO A 177 3.92 8.98 4.99
C PRO A 177 5.20 9.82 4.96
N MET A 178 5.49 10.45 3.84
CA MET A 178 6.57 11.44 3.78
C MET A 178 6.08 12.78 4.31
N ASP A 179 6.93 13.45 5.10
CA ASP A 179 6.67 14.81 5.54
C ASP A 179 6.58 15.71 4.31
N THR A 180 5.40 16.30 4.07
CA THR A 180 5.30 17.37 3.09
C THR A 180 5.94 18.60 3.73
N GLU A 181 7.20 18.90 3.39
CA GLU A 181 7.79 20.19 3.75
C GLU A 181 6.86 21.29 3.20
N ASN A 182 6.21 22.03 4.11
CA ASN A 182 5.48 23.24 3.77
C ASN A 182 6.47 24.28 3.24
N ASN A 183 6.85 24.16 1.97
CA ASN A 183 7.44 25.26 1.21
C ASN A 183 6.30 26.19 0.79
N ASP A 184 5.70 26.86 1.78
CA ASP A 184 4.92 28.06 1.54
C ASP A 184 5.89 29.17 1.11
N ILE A 185 5.83 29.52 -0.18
CA ILE A 185 6.46 30.71 -0.78
C ILE A 185 5.59 31.93 -0.51
#